data_AF-A0A971CHZ9-F1
#
_entry.id   AF-A0A971CHZ9-F1
#
_cell.length_a   1.000
_cell.length_b   1.000
_cell.length_c   1.000
_cell.angle_alpha   90.00
_cell.angle_beta   90.00
_cell.angle_gamma   90.00
#
_symmetry.space_group_name_H-M   'P 1'
#
loop_
_entity.id
_entity.type
_entity.pdbx_description
1 polymer ?
#
loop_
_entity_poly.entity_id
_entity_poly.type
_entity_poly.pdbx_seq_one_letter_code
_entity_poly.pdbx_strand_id
1 'polypeptide(L)'
;MKTRLKTTVLLLLALLILLQLPVAAAAAPVSFPDVKQGDWFAENVIRLTELGIINGKEDGRFHPDDLIKRGEFMKMLMIAGEYLYSATPSRVYTGRKTIGMRSMKRASLRLLKQARIMRRSHIPSYR
;
A
#
# COMPACT_ATOMS: atom_id res chain seq x y z
N MET A 1 -21.53 -22.29 47.91
CA MET A 1 -21.92 -22.66 46.52
C MET A 1 -21.88 -21.49 45.52
N LYS A 2 -22.22 -20.24 45.89
CA LYS A 2 -22.26 -19.09 44.96
C LYS A 2 -20.90 -18.63 44.40
N THR A 3 -19.78 -18.92 45.07
CA THR A 3 -18.43 -18.51 44.65
C THR A 3 -17.84 -19.37 43.54
N ARG A 4 -18.05 -20.70 43.62
CA ARG A 4 -17.62 -21.67 42.60
C ARG A 4 -18.31 -21.44 41.24
N LEU A 5 -19.59 -21.06 41.27
CA LEU A 5 -20.37 -20.74 40.08
C LEU A 5 -19.89 -19.45 39.40
N LYS A 6 -19.54 -18.42 40.18
CA LYS A 6 -18.99 -17.17 39.64
C LYS A 6 -17.62 -17.38 39.01
N THR A 7 -16.77 -18.19 39.63
CA THR A 7 -15.43 -18.49 39.10
C THR A 7 -15.47 -19.30 37.81
N THR A 8 -16.38 -20.27 37.67
CA THR A 8 -16.52 -21.03 36.40
C THR A 8 -17.09 -20.16 35.29
N VAL A 9 -18.06 -19.29 35.59
CA VAL A 9 -18.60 -18.32 34.63
C VAL A 9 -17.52 -17.32 34.20
N LEU A 10 -16.68 -16.84 35.11
CA LEU A 10 -15.56 -15.95 34.77
C LEU A 10 -14.51 -16.63 33.88
N LEU A 11 -14.20 -17.91 34.12
CA LEU A 11 -13.27 -18.66 33.27
C LEU A 11 -13.82 -18.91 31.85
N LEU A 12 -15.12 -19.19 31.73
CA LEU A 12 -15.77 -19.35 30.42
C LEU A 12 -15.84 -18.03 29.64
N LEU A 13 -16.10 -16.93 30.33
CA LEU A 13 -16.07 -15.59 29.72
C LEU A 13 -14.66 -15.20 29.26
N ALA A 14 -13.63 -15.49 30.05
CA ALA A 14 -12.24 -15.24 29.68
C ALA A 14 -11.81 -16.08 28.47
N LEU A 15 -12.22 -17.35 28.39
CA LEU A 15 -11.94 -18.23 27.25
C LEU A 15 -12.66 -17.75 25.97
N LEU A 16 -13.91 -17.28 26.08
CA LEU A 16 -14.66 -16.72 24.96
C LEU A 16 -14.01 -15.44 24.42
N ILE A 17 -13.47 -14.60 25.30
CA ILE A 17 -12.73 -13.38 24.92
C ILE A 17 -11.40 -13.73 24.25
N LEU A 18 -10.68 -14.75 24.74
CA LEU A 18 -9.43 -15.20 24.13
C LEU A 18 -9.62 -15.69 22.68
N LEU A 19 -10.78 -16.27 22.35
CA LEU A 19 -11.09 -16.76 21.01
C LEU A 19 -11.38 -15.63 20.01
N GLN A 20 -11.69 -14.42 20.48
CA GLN A 20 -11.93 -13.25 19.63
C GLN A 20 -10.65 -12.46 19.31
N LEU A 21 -9.49 -12.91 19.77
CA LEU A 21 -8.23 -12.25 19.42
C LEU A 21 -7.97 -12.41 17.92
N PRO A 22 -7.74 -11.30 17.18
CA PRO A 22 -7.33 -11.38 15.80
C PRO A 22 -5.96 -12.06 15.76
N VAL A 23 -5.89 -13.27 15.22
CA VAL A 23 -4.62 -13.85 14.79
C VAL A 23 -4.12 -12.96 13.67
N ALA A 24 -3.09 -12.17 13.97
CA ALA A 24 -2.33 -11.47 12.95
C ALA A 24 -1.60 -12.53 12.12
N ALA A 25 -2.26 -13.00 11.06
CA ALA A 25 -1.61 -13.79 10.04
C ALA A 25 -0.50 -12.92 9.47
N ALA A 26 0.75 -13.25 9.79
CA ALA A 26 1.89 -12.65 9.13
C ALA A 26 1.76 -13.00 7.64
N ALA A 27 1.37 -12.02 6.83
CA ALA A 27 1.30 -12.19 5.39
C ALA A 27 2.71 -12.58 4.92
N ALA A 28 2.84 -13.79 4.39
CA ALA A 28 4.08 -14.22 3.76
C ALA A 28 4.42 -13.21 2.65
N PRO A 29 5.71 -12.82 2.51
CA PRO A 29 6.11 -11.94 1.43
C PRO A 29 5.66 -12.55 0.11
N VAL A 30 4.88 -11.80 -0.66
CA VAL A 30 4.35 -12.29 -1.92
C VAL A 30 5.53 -12.42 -2.89
N SER A 31 5.89 -13.64 -3.23
CA SER A 31 7.01 -13.96 -4.10
C SER A 31 6.54 -14.87 -5.23
N PHE A 32 7.00 -14.58 -6.44
CA PHE A 32 6.73 -15.42 -7.60
C PHE A 32 7.86 -16.45 -7.80
N PRO A 33 7.57 -17.70 -8.20
CA PRO A 33 8.59 -18.73 -8.40
C PRO A 33 9.60 -18.41 -9.52
N ASP A 34 9.21 -17.59 -10.49
CA ASP A 34 9.96 -17.19 -11.67
C ASP A 34 10.69 -15.84 -11.51
N VAL A 35 10.63 -15.24 -10.33
CA VAL A 35 11.35 -14.00 -9.98
C VAL A 35 12.43 -14.34 -8.98
N LYS A 36 13.70 -14.29 -9.39
CA LYS A 36 14.83 -14.64 -8.53
C LYS A 36 15.39 -13.39 -7.86
N GLN A 37 15.87 -13.57 -6.63
CA GLN A 37 16.57 -12.51 -5.92
C GLN A 37 17.88 -12.19 -6.67
N GLY A 38 17.96 -10.98 -7.23
CA GLY A 38 19.08 -10.53 -8.06
C GLY A 38 18.70 -10.18 -9.50
N ASP A 39 17.51 -10.58 -9.97
CA ASP A 39 17.00 -10.09 -11.26
C ASP A 39 16.77 -8.58 -11.17
N TRP A 40 17.09 -7.86 -12.25
CA TRP A 40 17.01 -6.38 -12.28
C TRP A 40 15.58 -5.86 -12.01
N PHE A 41 14.56 -6.68 -12.28
CA PHE A 41 13.15 -6.34 -12.05
C PHE A 41 12.62 -6.85 -10.71
N ALA A 42 13.32 -7.75 -9.99
CA ALA A 42 12.78 -8.46 -8.84
C ALA A 42 12.28 -7.51 -7.74
N GLU A 43 13.09 -6.51 -7.38
CA GLU A 43 12.72 -5.53 -6.35
C GLU A 43 11.46 -4.74 -6.73
N ASN A 44 11.35 -4.33 -7.99
CA ASN A 44 10.20 -3.59 -8.49
C ASN A 44 8.93 -4.45 -8.48
N VAL A 45 9.04 -5.70 -8.93
CA VAL A 45 7.90 -6.63 -8.96
C VAL A 45 7.38 -6.89 -7.55
N ILE A 46 8.27 -7.22 -6.61
CA ILE A 46 7.91 -7.44 -5.20
C ILE A 46 7.17 -6.22 -4.64
N ARG A 47 7.74 -5.02 -4.82
CA ARG A 47 7.14 -3.79 -4.32
C ARG A 47 5.76 -3.50 -4.95
N LEU A 48 5.61 -3.70 -6.25
CA LEU A 48 4.33 -3.49 -6.93
C LEU A 48 3.28 -4.52 -6.51
N THR A 49 3.71 -5.73 -6.15
CA THR A 49 2.83 -6.76 -5.61
C THR A 49 2.44 -6.50 -4.16
N GLU A 50 3.34 -5.99 -3.32
CA GLU A 50 3.00 -5.51 -1.98
C GLU A 50 1.97 -4.38 -2.02
N LEU A 51 2.04 -3.51 -3.03
CA LEU A 51 1.04 -2.48 -3.29
C LEU A 51 -0.25 -3.03 -3.93
N GLY A 52 -0.34 -4.33 -4.25
CA GLY A 52 -1.50 -4.92 -4.92
C GLY A 52 -1.74 -4.40 -6.35
N ILE A 53 -0.73 -3.76 -6.96
CA ILE A 53 -0.78 -3.29 -8.35
C ILE A 53 -0.61 -4.47 -9.32
N ILE A 54 0.19 -5.47 -8.92
CA ILE A 54 0.49 -6.68 -9.70
C ILE A 54 0.19 -7.91 -8.85
N ASN A 55 -0.62 -8.85 -9.37
CA ASN A 55 -0.99 -10.07 -8.66
C ASN A 55 -0.45 -11.36 -9.31
N GLY A 56 0.35 -11.24 -10.37
CA GLY A 56 0.73 -12.38 -11.21
C GLY A 56 -0.45 -12.92 -12.03
N LYS A 57 -0.23 -14.07 -12.67
CA LYS A 57 -1.24 -14.76 -13.50
C LYS A 57 -1.88 -15.91 -12.71
N GLU A 58 -2.87 -16.55 -13.33
CA GLU A 58 -3.64 -17.66 -12.73
C GLU A 58 -2.77 -18.86 -12.33
N ASP A 59 -1.60 -19.01 -12.95
CA ASP A 59 -0.64 -20.06 -12.64
C ASP A 59 0.33 -19.70 -11.49
N GLY A 60 0.12 -18.55 -10.85
CA GLY A 60 0.91 -18.09 -9.71
C GLY A 60 2.31 -17.57 -10.08
N ARG A 61 2.57 -17.31 -11.35
CA ARG A 61 3.83 -16.78 -11.88
C ARG A 61 3.69 -15.34 -12.36
N PHE A 62 4.82 -14.64 -12.50
CA PHE A 62 4.87 -13.27 -12.99
C PHE A 62 4.94 -13.19 -14.52
N HIS A 63 5.71 -14.08 -15.15
CA HIS A 63 6.07 -14.12 -16.57
C HIS A 63 6.78 -12.85 -17.04
N PRO A 64 8.05 -12.62 -16.63
CA PRO A 64 8.77 -11.38 -16.92
C PRO A 64 9.02 -11.14 -18.42
N ASP A 65 9.11 -12.21 -19.21
CA ASP A 65 9.37 -12.15 -20.66
C ASP A 65 8.11 -12.01 -21.51
N ASP A 66 6.93 -12.14 -20.89
CA ASP A 66 5.66 -12.02 -21.61
C ASP A 66 5.35 -10.56 -21.98
N LEU A 67 4.76 -10.38 -23.16
CA LEU A 67 4.26 -9.08 -23.56
C LEU A 67 3.06 -8.66 -22.71
N ILE A 68 3.16 -7.47 -22.12
CA ILE A 68 2.06 -6.85 -21.37
C ILE A 68 0.97 -6.39 -22.35
N LYS A 69 -0.27 -6.82 -22.11
CA LYS A 69 -1.42 -6.36 -22.90
C LYS A 69 -1.78 -4.93 -22.51
N ARG A 70 -2.29 -4.15 -23.46
CA ARG A 70 -2.73 -2.75 -23.20
C ARG A 70 -3.70 -2.64 -22.02
N GLY A 71 -4.64 -3.58 -21.89
CA GLY A 71 -5.60 -3.61 -20.77
C GLY A 71 -4.94 -3.84 -19.41
N GLU A 72 -3.93 -4.71 -19.35
CA GLU A 72 -3.17 -4.98 -18.12
C GLU A 72 -2.36 -3.75 -17.71
N PHE A 73 -1.72 -3.10 -18.68
CA PHE A 73 -0.99 -1.84 -18.44
C PHE A 73 -1.91 -0.73 -17.94
N MET A 74 -3.10 -0.55 -18.56
CA MET A 74 -4.09 0.43 -18.09
C MET A 74 -4.58 0.13 -16.68
N LYS A 75 -4.80 -1.16 -16.34
CA LYS A 75 -5.18 -1.58 -14.99
C LYS A 75 -4.10 -1.21 -13.97
N MET A 76 -2.83 -1.47 -14.27
CA MET A 76 -1.71 -1.09 -13.41
C MET A 76 -1.68 0.43 -13.18
N LEU A 77 -1.85 1.24 -14.24
CA LEU A 77 -1.89 2.70 -14.13
C LEU A 77 -3.07 3.20 -13.29
N MET A 78 -4.25 2.59 -13.44
CA MET A 78 -5.44 2.98 -12.70
C MET A 78 -5.27 2.74 -11.20
N ILE A 79 -4.79 1.55 -10.82
CA ILE A 79 -4.55 1.19 -9.42
C ILE A 79 -3.42 2.06 -8.84
N ALA A 80 -2.33 2.25 -9.58
CA ALA A 80 -1.23 3.12 -9.15
C ALA A 80 -1.69 4.59 -9.00
N GLY A 81 -2.57 5.07 -9.88
CA GLY A 81 -3.17 6.39 -9.79
C GLY A 81 -4.01 6.55 -8.52
N GLU A 82 -4.82 5.54 -8.17
CA GLU A 82 -5.62 5.53 -6.95
C GLU A 82 -4.75 5.67 -5.68
N TYR A 83 -3.58 5.03 -5.64
CA TYR A 83 -2.59 5.24 -4.57
C TYR A 83 -2.10 6.69 -4.46
N LEU A 84 -1.92 7.37 -5.60
CA LEU A 84 -1.53 8.78 -5.60
C LEU A 84 -2.68 9.69 -5.15
N TYR A 85 -3.92 9.37 -5.56
CA TYR A 85 -5.11 10.11 -5.14
C TYR A 85 -5.43 9.94 -3.66
N SER A 86 -5.23 8.74 -3.08
CA SER A 86 -5.45 8.49 -1.65
C SER A 86 -4.36 9.12 -0.77
N ALA A 87 -3.13 9.22 -1.28
CA ALA A 87 -2.03 9.90 -0.59
C ALA A 87 -2.14 11.43 -0.61
N THR A 88 -2.93 12.00 -1.53
CA THR A 88 -3.28 13.42 -1.49
C THR A 88 -4.56 13.62 -0.67
N PRO A 89 -4.58 14.47 0.37
CA PRO A 89 -5.85 14.86 0.97
C PRO A 89 -6.70 15.48 -0.13
N SER A 90 -7.75 14.75 -0.51
CA SER A 90 -8.69 15.14 -1.54
C SER A 90 -9.28 16.48 -1.12
N ARG A 91 -8.77 17.56 -1.70
CA ARG A 91 -9.47 18.84 -1.71
C ARG A 91 -10.77 18.57 -2.44
N VAL A 92 -11.82 18.43 -1.65
CA VAL A 92 -13.19 18.42 -2.13
C VAL A 92 -13.34 19.64 -3.03
N TYR A 93 -13.43 19.42 -4.34
CA TYR A 93 -13.88 20.45 -5.26
C TYR A 93 -15.40 20.58 -5.11
N THR A 94 -15.85 20.99 -3.92
CA THR A 94 -17.19 21.53 -3.75
C THR A 94 -17.19 22.86 -4.48
N GLY A 95 -18.01 22.95 -5.53
CA GLY A 95 -18.23 24.19 -6.26
C GLY A 95 -18.73 25.30 -5.33
N ARG A 96 -17.83 26.19 -4.90
CA ARG A 96 -18.11 27.58 -4.50
C ARG A 96 -16.78 28.32 -4.30
N LYS A 97 -16.60 29.38 -5.09
CA LYS A 97 -15.60 30.47 -5.00
C LYS A 97 -14.23 30.08 -4.43
N THR A 98 -13.27 29.95 -5.34
CA THR A 98 -11.84 29.84 -5.06
C THR A 98 -11.41 30.90 -4.03
N ILE A 99 -11.00 30.45 -2.84
CA ILE A 99 -10.23 31.29 -1.92
C ILE A 99 -8.95 31.66 -2.68
N GLY A 100 -8.76 32.96 -2.87
CA GLY A 100 -7.87 33.53 -3.86
C GLY A 100 -6.49 32.86 -3.97
N MET A 101 -6.08 32.67 -5.23
CA MET A 101 -4.84 32.09 -5.73
C MET A 101 -3.54 32.63 -5.09
N ARG A 102 -3.62 33.73 -4.33
CA ARG A 102 -2.53 34.32 -3.53
C ARG A 102 -2.17 33.49 -2.28
N SER A 103 -3.13 32.80 -1.66
CA SER A 103 -2.86 31.91 -0.51
C SER A 103 -2.14 30.62 -0.95
N MET A 104 -2.55 30.07 -2.09
CA MET A 104 -1.95 28.84 -2.65
C MET A 104 -0.49 29.00 -3.04
N LYS A 105 -0.08 30.14 -3.64
CA LYS A 105 1.34 30.34 -3.99
C LYS A 105 2.26 30.31 -2.76
N ARG A 106 1.82 30.82 -1.60
CA ARG A 106 2.65 30.82 -0.38
C ARG A 106 2.73 29.44 0.26
N ALA A 107 1.60 28.71 0.30
CA ALA A 107 1.57 27.34 0.83
C ALA A 107 2.36 26.36 -0.07
N SER A 108 2.18 26.44 -1.39
CA SER A 108 2.92 25.58 -2.33
C SER A 108 4.41 25.87 -2.34
N LEU A 109 4.85 27.12 -2.17
CA LEU A 109 6.27 27.46 -2.04
C LEU A 109 6.90 26.94 -0.73
N ARG A 110 6.14 26.89 0.38
CA ARG A 110 6.62 26.28 1.64
C ARG A 110 6.78 24.78 1.49
N LEU A 111 5.81 24.12 0.86
CA LEU A 111 5.85 22.68 0.58
C LEU A 111 6.96 22.34 -0.44
N LEU A 112 7.17 23.15 -1.47
CA LEU A 112 8.25 22.98 -2.44
C LEU A 112 9.64 23.20 -1.82
N LYS A 113 9.78 24.13 -0.87
CA LYS A 113 11.03 24.27 -0.10
C LYS A 113 11.27 23.06 0.81
N GLN A 114 10.24 22.58 1.50
CA GLN A 114 10.33 21.36 2.32
C GLN A 114 10.65 20.12 1.45
N ALA A 115 10.05 20.01 0.26
CA ALA A 115 10.31 18.92 -0.67
C ALA A 115 11.70 19.02 -1.34
N ARG A 116 12.24 20.23 -1.56
CA ARG A 116 13.60 20.43 -2.08
C ARG A 116 14.69 20.02 -1.08
N ILE A 117 14.36 19.90 0.21
CA ILE A 117 15.25 19.31 1.23
C ILE A 117 15.31 17.77 1.10
N MET A 118 14.29 17.11 0.53
CA MET A 118 14.30 15.66 0.28
C MET A 118 14.99 15.24 -1.03
N ARG A 119 15.18 16.13 -2.01
CA ARG A 119 15.69 15.79 -3.35
C ARG A 119 17.23 15.79 -3.47
N ARG A 120 17.93 15.37 -2.42
CA ARG A 120 19.41 15.23 -2.41
C ARG A 120 19.90 13.89 -1.87
N SER A 121 19.06 12.86 -1.84
CA SER A 121 19.51 11.48 -1.63
C SER A 121 19.55 10.73 -2.96
N HIS A 122 20.75 10.73 -3.54
CA HIS A 122 21.35 9.63 -4.33
C HIS A 122 20.46 8.95 -5.41
N ILE A 123 20.67 9.32 -6.67
CA ILE A 123 20.20 8.56 -7.84
C ILE A 123 21.38 7.72 -8.30
N PRO A 124 21.36 6.37 -8.22
CA PRO A 124 22.42 5.55 -8.76
C PRO A 124 22.34 5.56 -10.30
N SER A 125 23.45 5.88 -10.94
CA SER A 125 23.62 5.78 -12.38
C SER A 125 23.80 4.32 -12.78
N TYR A 126 22.81 3.74 -13.44
CA TYR A 126 22.95 2.45 -14.11
C TYR A 126 23.67 2.64 -15.44
N ARG A 127 24.74 1.87 -15.63
CA ARG A 127 25.54 1.77 -16.86
C ARG A 127 25.10 0.52 -17.62
#